data_AF-A0A1H6UWI1-F1
#
_entry.id   AF-A0A1H6UWI1-F1
#
_cell.length_a   1.000
_cell.length_b   1.000
_cell.length_c   1.000
_cell.angle_alpha   90.00
_cell.angle_beta   90.00
_cell.angle_gamma   90.00
#
_symmetry.space_group_name_H-M   'P 1'
#
loop_
_entity.id
_entity.type
_entity.pdbx_description
1 polymer ?
#
loop_
_entity_poly.entity_id
_entity_poly.type
_entity_poly.pdbx_seq_one_letter_code
_entity_poly.pdbx_strand_id
1 'polypeptide(L)' 'MEVERNGFGRQVQSFETSIKFKGVDQEVEAVFIRALYIKSVGPGVKTLACVDNKIVAAGQDNILVTAFHSELTY' A
#
# COMPACT_ATOMS: atom_id res chain seq x y z
N MET A 1 3.25 -13.56 -5.47
CA MET A 1 3.20 -12.18 -4.94
C MET A 1 4.61 -11.80 -4.57
N GLU A 2 5.23 -10.89 -5.31
CA GLU A 2 6.63 -10.50 -5.11
C GLU A 2 6.68 -9.08 -4.53
N VAL A 3 7.34 -8.91 -3.39
CA VAL A 3 7.46 -7.63 -2.67
C VAL A 3 8.89 -7.14 -2.80
N GLU A 4 9.09 -5.94 -3.33
CA GLU A 4 10.41 -5.35 -3.54
C GLU A 4 10.83 -4.53 -2.31
N ARG A 5 12.06 -4.76 -1.83
CA ARG A 5 12.65 -3.99 -0.72
C ARG A 5 13.39 -2.79 -1.31
N ASN A 6 12.90 -1.57 -1.02
CA ASN A 6 13.49 -0.26 -1.35
C ASN A 6 13.20 0.32 -2.76
N GLY A 7 11.97 0.76 -3.02
CA GLY A 7 11.64 1.38 -4.32
C GLY A 7 11.22 2.86 -4.30
N PHE A 8 11.30 3.56 -3.16
CA PHE A 8 10.99 5.00 -3.06
C PHE A 8 12.21 5.94 -3.10
N GLY A 9 13.44 5.43 -3.27
CA GLY A 9 14.65 6.27 -3.26
C GLY A 9 15.07 6.68 -1.84
N ARG A 10 16.30 7.22 -1.73
CA ARG A 10 17.11 7.40 -0.50
C ARG A 10 16.30 7.69 0.77
N GLN A 11 16.05 6.63 1.53
CA GLN A 11 15.77 6.62 2.97
C GLN A 11 14.82 7.72 3.48
N VAL A 12 13.64 7.87 2.87
CA VAL A 12 12.49 8.43 3.59
C VAL A 12 12.05 7.34 4.56
N GLN A 13 12.55 7.42 5.80
CA GLN A 13 12.45 6.34 6.80
C GLN A 13 11.00 5.98 7.14
N SER A 14 10.14 6.99 7.12
CA SER A 14 8.70 6.86 7.27
C SER A 14 8.01 8.06 6.63
N PHE A 15 6.79 7.90 6.12
CA PHE A 15 5.94 9.01 5.73
C PHE A 15 4.46 8.65 5.91
N GLU A 16 3.61 9.66 5.97
CA GLU A 16 2.16 9.54 6.15
C GLU A 16 1.47 10.21 4.98
N THR A 17 0.39 9.62 4.47
CA THR A 17 -0.42 10.21 3.40
C THR A 17 -1.82 9.61 3.39
N SER A 18 -2.80 10.43 3.02
CA SER A 18 -4.18 9.98 2.79
C SER A 18 -4.27 9.30 1.42
N ILE A 19 -4.78 8.08 1.38
CA ILE A 19 -4.89 7.28 0.15
C ILE A 19 -6.34 6.95 -0.17
N LYS A 20 -6.67 6.94 -1.46
CA LYS A 20 -7.96 6.42 -1.92
C LYS A 20 -7.93 4.91 -1.90
N PHE A 21 -8.85 4.31 -1.13
CA PHE A 21 -8.96 2.87 -1.01
C PHE A 21 -10.25 2.37 -1.66
N LYS A 22 -10.14 1.43 -2.59
CA LYS A 22 -11.30 0.90 -3.30
C LYS A 22 -12.25 0.17 -2.35
N GLY A 23 -13.50 0.63 -2.29
CA GLY A 23 -14.52 0.09 -1.39
C GLY A 23 -14.65 0.84 -0.07
N VAL A 24 -13.88 1.93 0.11
CA VAL A 24 -14.03 2.88 1.22
C VAL A 24 -14.33 4.25 0.61
N ASP A 25 -15.40 4.90 1.06
CA ASP A 25 -15.84 6.18 0.50
C ASP A 25 -14.94 7.35 0.93
N GLN A 26 -14.30 7.21 2.09
CA GLN A 26 -13.36 8.18 2.64
C GLN A 26 -11.91 7.80 2.34
N GLU A 27 -11.02 8.79 2.36
CA GLU A 27 -9.58 8.53 2.27
C GLU A 27 -9.10 7.84 3.56
N VAL A 28 -8.14 6.94 3.39
CA VAL A 28 -7.54 6.16 4.48
C VAL A 28 -6.18 6.78 4.80
N GLU A 29 -5.95 7.13 6.05
CA GLU A 29 -4.63 7.54 6.50
C GLU A 29 -3.68 6.34 6.50
N ALA A 30 -2.57 6.48 5.78
CA ALA A 30 -1.61 5.40 5.56
C ALA A 30 -0.22 5.81 6.05
N VAL A 31 0.26 5.09 7.07
CA VAL A 31 1.62 5.26 7.61
C VAL A 31 2.55 4.26 6.95
N PHE A 32 3.50 4.74 6.17
CA PHE A 32 4.52 3.93 5.51
C PHE A 32 5.79 3.91 6.33
N ILE A 33 6.21 2.74 6.80
CA ILE A 33 7.51 2.55 7.45
C ILE A 33 8.41 1.80 6.47
N ARG A 34 9.58 2.37 6.15
CA ARG A 34 10.51 1.86 5.11
C ARG A 34 9.89 1.76 3.70
N ALA A 35 8.86 2.57 3.39
CA ALA A 35 8.31 2.84 2.06
C ALA A 35 8.35 1.66 1.08
N LEU A 36 7.79 0.52 1.49
CA LEU A 36 7.65 -0.65 0.64
C LEU A 36 6.45 -0.47 -0.31
N TYR A 37 6.46 -1.19 -1.43
CA TYR A 37 5.30 -1.32 -2.32
C TYR A 37 5.26 -2.70 -2.97
N ILE A 38 4.10 -3.03 -3.52
CA ILE A 38 3.87 -4.25 -4.29
C ILE A 38 4.30 -3.98 -5.74
N LYS A 39 5.29 -4.74 -6.22
CA LYS A 39 5.88 -4.54 -7.56
C LYS A 39 4.96 -5.00 -8.67
N SER A 40 4.26 -6.11 -8.46
CA SER A 40 3.30 -6.67 -9.40
C SER A 40 2.25 -7.51 -8.68
N VAL A 41 1.08 -7.61 -9.30
CA VAL A 41 -0.03 -8.43 -8.84
C VAL A 41 -0.27 -9.56 -9.85
N GLY A 42 -0.58 -10.75 -9.35
CA GLY A 42 -0.88 -11.91 -10.18
C GLY A 42 -2.32 -11.94 -10.67
N PRO A 43 -2.69 -12.91 -11.54
CA PRO A 43 -4.08 -13.12 -11.95
C PRO A 43 -5.00 -13.33 -10.75
N GLY A 44 -6.17 -12.69 -10.75
CA GLY A 44 -7.17 -12.78 -9.67
C GLY A 44 -6.93 -11.82 -8.50
N VAL A 45 -5.77 -11.19 -8.40
CA VAL A 45 -5.48 -10.16 -7.40
C VAL A 45 -6.01 -8.81 -7.86
N LYS A 46 -6.75 -8.12 -6.99
CA LYS A 46 -7.27 -6.78 -7.24
C LYS A 46 -6.39 -5.75 -6.54
N THR A 47 -5.94 -4.74 -7.27
CA THR A 47 -5.35 -3.53 -6.69
C THR A 47 -6.44 -2.72 -5.98
N LEU A 48 -6.18 -2.36 -4.72
CA LEU A 48 -7.13 -1.66 -3.87
C LEU A 48 -6.72 -0.20 -3.62
N ALA A 49 -5.43 0.09 -3.55
CA ALA A 49 -4.92 1.46 -3.42
C ALA A 49 -3.53 1.62 -4.06
N CYS A 50 -3.27 2.82 -4.56
CA CYS A 50 -1.99 3.22 -5.15
C CYS A 50 -1.55 4.59 -4.64
N VAL A 51 -0.22 4.77 -4.50
CA VAL A 51 0.43 6.06 -4.22
C VAL A 51 1.54 6.23 -5.25
N ASP A 52 1.57 7.36 -5.96
CA ASP A 52 2.57 7.65 -7.00
C ASP A 52 2.75 6.49 -8.01
N ASN A 53 1.63 5.94 -8.50
CA ASN A 53 1.57 4.77 -9.39
C ASN A 53 2.17 3.47 -8.83
N LYS A 54 2.47 3.41 -7.53
CA LYS A 54 2.93 2.20 -6.84
C LYS A 54 1.79 1.59 -6.06
N ILE A 55 1.68 0.27 -6.12
CA ILE A 55 0.60 -0.47 -5.46
C ILE A 55 0.93 -0.57 -3.97
N VAL A 56 0.03 -0.04 -3.13
CA VAL A 56 0.20 -0.03 -1.66
C VAL A 56 -0.84 -0.87 -0.94
N ALA A 57 -1.91 -1.28 -1.63
CA ALA A 57 -2.83 -2.31 -1.14
C ALA A 57 -3.34 -3.18 -2.29
N ALA A 58 -3.45 -4.48 -2.02
CA ALA A 58 -4.03 -5.45 -2.94
C ALA A 58 -4.80 -6.52 -2.16
N GLY A 59 -5.81 -7.12 -2.78
CA GLY A 59 -6.58 -8.19 -2.17
C GLY A 59 -7.01 -9.26 -3.15
N GLN A 60 -7.16 -10.48 -2.65
CA GLN A 60 -7.70 -11.62 -3.37
C GLN A 60 -8.54 -12.46 -2.41
N ASP A 61 -9.80 -12.70 -2.77
CA ASP A 61 -10.78 -13.40 -1.95
C ASP A 61 -10.84 -12.81 -0.52
N ASN A 62 -10.45 -13.58 0.50
CA ASN A 62 -10.46 -13.17 1.91
C ASN A 62 -9.09 -12.68 2.40
N ILE A 63 -8.15 -12.44 1.48
CA ILE A 63 -6.78 -12.00 1.81
C ILE A 63 -6.63 -10.53 1.40
N LEU A 64 -6.20 -9.71 2.37
CA LEU A 64 -5.81 -8.32 2.17
C LEU A 64 -4.33 -8.16 2.51
N VAL A 65 -3.60 -7.43 1.68
CA VAL A 65 -2.21 -7.06 1.92
C VAL A 65 -2.03 -5.57 1.72
N THR A 66 -1.41 -4.92 2.70
CA THR A 66 -1.05 -3.50 2.68
C THR A 66 0.46 -3.34 2.83
N ALA A 67 1.01 -2.29 2.22
CA ALA A 67 2.39 -1.87 2.38
C ALA A 67 2.55 -0.74 3.41
N PHE A 68 1.45 -0.38 4.08
CA PHE A 68 1.34 0.63 5.11
C PHE A 68 0.63 0.07 6.33
N HIS A 69 0.77 0.78 7.44
CA HIS A 69 0.14 0.51 8.72
C HIS A 69 -1.09 1.41 8.88
N SER A 70 -2.28 0.84 8.74
CA SER A 70 -3.54 1.55 9.01
C SER A 70 -3.84 1.64 10.51
N GLU A 71 -3.20 0.80 11.32
CA GLU A 71 -3.38 0.72 12.77
C GLU A 71 -2.60 1.80 13.55
N LEU A 72 -1.73 2.54 12.87
CA LEU A 72 -0.87 3.57 13.48
C LEU A 72 -1.41 4.99 13.33
N THR A 73 -2.67 5.13 12.92
CA THR A 73 -3.37 6.40 12.81
C THR A 73 -3.92 6.80 14.18
N TYR A 74 -3.48 7.94 14.72
CA TYR A 74 -3.85 8.47 16.03
C TYR A 74 -5.05 9.43 15.97
#